data_AF-A0A9X3PY89-F1
#
_entry.id   AF-A0A9X3PY89-F1
#
_cell.length_a   1.000
_cell.length_b   1.000
_cell.length_c   1.000
_cell.angle_alpha   90.00
_cell.angle_beta   90.00
_cell.angle_gamma   90.00
#
_symmetry.space_group_name_H-M   'P 1'
#
loop_
_entity.id
_entity.type
_entity.pdbx_description
1 polymer ?
#
loop_
_entity_poly.entity_id
_entity_poly.type
_entity_poly.pdbx_seq_one_letter_code
_entity_poly.pdbx_strand_id
1 'polypeptide(L)'
;MSRFRNAPLEVRRAYQRALAALPVQSSVVFPPDVDSLTTVGTAVVDGQTLAFGILRNHPRIWITADAPEGPTLLGHLSGVVNDVPDLWICDHESWPWILSGDIADQIEEAAVRVWQECLRDCDG
;
A
#
# COMPACT_ATOMS: atom_id res chain seq x y z
N MET A 1 -35.51 -10.07 -8.18
CA MET A 1 -34.67 -10.35 -9.38
C MET A 1 -33.80 -9.13 -9.66
N SER A 2 -32.50 -9.23 -9.40
CA SER A 2 -31.55 -8.11 -9.44
C SER A 2 -31.30 -7.64 -10.88
N ARG A 3 -31.52 -6.35 -11.16
CA ARG A 3 -31.26 -5.70 -12.46
C ARG A 3 -29.82 -5.19 -12.50
N PHE A 4 -28.86 -6.06 -12.76
CA PHE A 4 -27.57 -5.60 -13.25
C PHE A 4 -27.73 -5.12 -14.70
N ARG A 5 -28.02 -3.82 -14.88
CA ARG A 5 -27.98 -3.17 -16.19
C ARG A 5 -26.51 -3.05 -16.59
N ASN A 6 -26.01 -4.04 -17.31
CA ASN A 6 -24.76 -3.91 -18.05
C ASN A 6 -24.92 -2.73 -19.02
N ALA A 7 -24.10 -1.68 -18.83
CA ALA A 7 -24.06 -0.58 -19.77
C ALA A 7 -23.75 -1.12 -21.19
N PRO A 8 -24.40 -0.59 -22.24
CA PRO A 8 -24.14 -1.00 -23.62
C PRO A 8 -22.64 -0.99 -23.95
N LEU A 9 -22.20 -1.95 -24.74
CA LEU A 9 -20.78 -2.18 -25.07
C LEU A 9 -20.07 -0.92 -25.57
N GLU A 10 -20.78 -0.08 -26.34
CA GLU A 10 -20.26 1.18 -26.87
C GLU A 10 -19.95 2.19 -25.78
N VAL A 11 -20.81 2.31 -24.77
CA VAL A 11 -20.61 3.18 -23.60
C VAL A 11 -19.41 2.69 -22.80
N ARG A 12 -19.25 1.36 -22.63
CA ARG A 12 -18.08 0.78 -21.95
C ARG A 12 -16.78 1.06 -22.70
N ARG A 13 -16.77 0.92 -24.03
CA ARG A 13 -15.60 1.22 -24.87
C ARG A 13 -15.25 2.71 -24.87
N ALA A 14 -16.25 3.59 -24.92
CA ALA A 14 -16.05 5.03 -24.85
C ALA A 14 -15.47 5.42 -23.48
N TYR A 15 -16.01 4.87 -22.40
CA TYR A 15 -15.52 5.09 -21.05
C TYR A 15 -14.08 4.57 -20.86
N GLN A 16 -13.76 3.37 -21.36
CA GLN A 16 -12.40 2.83 -21.32
C GLN A 16 -11.40 3.67 -22.13
N ARG A 17 -11.79 4.18 -23.31
CA ARG A 17 -10.96 5.10 -24.09
C ARG A 17 -10.73 6.42 -23.37
N ALA A 18 -11.77 6.94 -22.71
CA ALA A 18 -11.66 8.16 -21.92
C ALA A 18 -10.72 7.95 -20.71
N LEU A 19 -10.85 6.84 -19.99
CA LEU A 19 -9.93 6.48 -18.90
C LEU A 19 -8.49 6.31 -19.38
N ALA A 20 -8.26 5.67 -20.53
CA ALA A 20 -6.93 5.48 -21.10
C ALA A 20 -6.31 6.78 -21.65
N ALA A 21 -7.14 7.77 -22.00
CA ALA A 21 -6.70 9.07 -22.49
C ALA A 21 -6.50 10.09 -21.37
N LEU A 22 -7.03 9.83 -20.16
CA LEU A 22 -6.72 10.61 -18.99
C LEU A 22 -5.30 10.24 -18.53
N PRO A 23 -4.43 11.22 -18.25
CA PRO A 23 -3.20 10.95 -17.53
C PRO A 23 -3.61 10.57 -16.10
N VAL A 24 -3.90 9.29 -15.87
CA VAL A 24 -4.16 8.79 -14.52
C VAL A 24 -2.82 8.84 -13.79
N GLN A 25 -2.55 9.97 -13.15
CA GLN A 25 -1.54 10.05 -12.12
C GLN A 25 -2.16 9.38 -10.89
N SER A 26 -2.02 8.06 -10.80
CA SER A 26 -2.34 7.30 -9.58
C SER A 26 -1.26 7.45 -8.51
N SER A 27 -0.31 8.37 -8.69
CA SER A 27 0.70 8.63 -7.68
C SER A 27 0.07 9.45 -6.56
N VAL A 28 0.26 8.99 -5.32
CA VAL A 28 -0.11 9.75 -4.13
C VAL A 28 0.47 11.15 -4.26
N VAL A 29 -0.39 12.17 -4.16
CA VAL A 29 -0.07 13.57 -4.51
C VAL A 29 1.16 14.10 -3.75
N PHE A 30 1.45 13.56 -2.56
CA PHE A 30 2.67 13.80 -1.80
C PHE A 30 3.02 12.57 -0.95
N PRO A 31 3.98 11.71 -1.36
CA PRO A 31 4.57 10.73 -0.46
C PRO A 31 5.25 11.46 0.73
N PRO A 32 5.19 10.91 1.95
CA PRO A 32 5.86 11.50 3.10
C PRO A 32 7.38 11.37 2.94
N ASP A 33 8.09 12.30 3.58
CA ASP A 33 9.51 12.15 3.79
C ASP A 33 9.77 10.93 4.69
N VAL A 34 10.66 10.03 4.27
CA VAL A 34 10.94 8.77 4.95
C VAL A 34 11.46 9.03 6.36
N ASP A 35 12.30 10.07 6.53
CA ASP A 35 12.87 10.45 7.82
C ASP A 35 11.83 11.03 8.80
N SER A 36 10.65 11.42 8.29
CA SER A 36 9.55 11.94 9.11
C SER A 36 8.63 10.86 9.69
N LEU A 37 8.78 9.61 9.24
CA LEU A 37 7.96 8.49 9.66
C LEU A 37 8.37 8.02 11.06
N THR A 38 7.38 7.82 11.92
CA THR A 38 7.59 7.13 13.19
C THR A 38 7.42 5.63 12.96
N THR A 39 8.52 4.87 13.01
CA THR A 39 8.49 3.42 12.86
C THR A 39 7.74 2.78 14.03
N VAL A 40 6.69 2.00 13.70
CA VAL A 40 5.89 1.23 14.67
C VAL A 40 6.37 -0.22 14.75
N GLY A 41 6.99 -0.73 13.70
CA GLY A 41 7.58 -2.07 13.70
C GLY A 41 8.28 -2.39 12.39
N THR A 42 8.95 -3.54 12.35
CA THR A 42 9.67 -4.03 11.17
C THR A 42 9.32 -5.50 10.93
N ALA A 43 9.42 -5.94 9.67
CA ALA A 43 9.28 -7.34 9.31
C ALA A 43 10.22 -7.69 8.16
N VAL A 44 10.57 -8.97 8.04
CA VAL A 44 11.31 -9.48 6.89
C VAL A 44 10.32 -10.11 5.92
N VAL A 45 10.32 -9.65 4.67
CA VAL A 45 9.50 -10.17 3.56
C VAL A 45 10.45 -10.52 2.42
N ASP A 46 10.41 -11.78 1.95
CA ASP A 46 11.30 -12.27 0.90
C ASP A 46 12.80 -11.98 1.15
N GLY A 47 13.23 -12.04 2.42
CA GLY A 47 14.61 -11.73 2.82
C GLY A 47 14.95 -10.23 2.87
N GLN A 48 14.03 -9.34 2.52
CA GLN A 48 14.17 -7.89 2.64
C GLN A 48 13.53 -7.37 3.93
N THR A 49 14.24 -6.50 4.65
CA THR A 49 13.69 -5.83 5.83
C THR A 49 12.80 -4.66 5.42
N LEU A 50 11.53 -4.73 5.82
CA LEU A 50 10.56 -3.66 5.66
C LEU A 50 10.30 -3.00 7.02
N ALA A 51 10.23 -1.67 7.02
CA ALA A 51 9.78 -0.89 8.17
C ALA A 51 8.38 -0.34 7.90
N PHE A 52 7.53 -0.44 8.92
CA PHE A 52 6.18 0.07 8.92
C PHE A 52 6.15 1.33 9.78
N GLY A 53 5.74 2.44 9.18
CA GLY A 53 5.78 3.75 9.82
C GLY A 53 4.44 4.47 9.74
N ILE A 54 4.17 5.31 10.74
CA ILE A 54 3.00 6.19 10.76
C ILE A 54 3.42 7.64 10.72
N LEU A 55 2.56 8.48 10.14
CA LEU A 55 2.70 9.93 10.18
C LEU A 55 1.48 10.53 10.89
N ARG A 56 1.68 11.33 11.94
CA ARG A 56 0.59 11.84 12.80
C ARG A 56 -0.55 12.51 12.04
N ASN A 57 -0.22 13.23 10.95
CA ASN A 57 -1.19 14.01 10.19
C ASN A 57 -1.85 13.22 9.05
N HIS A 58 -1.38 12.00 8.80
CA HIS A 58 -1.86 11.12 7.74
C HIS A 58 -1.92 9.68 8.27
N PRO A 59 -3.04 9.25 8.87
CA PRO A 59 -3.17 7.94 9.51
C PRO A 59 -3.24 6.82 8.46
N ARG A 60 -2.08 6.51 7.89
CA ARG A 60 -1.78 5.39 7.00
C ARG A 60 -0.54 4.69 7.54
N ILE A 61 -0.44 3.39 7.29
CA ILE A 61 0.78 2.64 7.57
C ILE A 61 1.63 2.71 6.30
N TRP A 62 2.71 3.48 6.34
CA TRP A 62 3.69 3.60 5.27
C TRP A 62 4.69 2.46 5.36
N ILE A 63 5.11 1.99 4.20
CA ILE A 63 6.05 0.89 4.06
C ILE A 63 7.33 1.44 3.46
N THR A 64 8.44 1.23 4.15
CA THR A 64 9.77 1.53 3.63
C THR A 64 10.60 0.26 3.58
N ALA A 65 11.47 0.15 2.58
CA ALA A 65 12.43 -0.92 2.45
C ALA A 65 13.83 -0.39 2.77
N ASP A 66 14.63 -1.20 3.44
CA ASP A 66 16.04 -0.89 3.62
C ASP A 66 16.78 -1.13 2.30
N ALA A 67 17.43 -0.09 1.76
CA ALA A 67 18.19 -0.17 0.52
C ALA A 67 19.62 0.38 0.72
N PRO A 68 20.60 -0.01 -0.12
CA PRO A 68 22.00 0.38 0.06
C PRO A 68 22.24 1.89 0.06
N GLU A 69 21.36 2.66 -0.60
CA GLU A 69 21.44 4.12 -0.71
C GLU A 69 20.63 4.84 0.38
N GLY A 70 19.99 4.09 1.29
CA GLY A 70 19.09 4.58 2.31
C GLY A 70 17.70 3.95 2.21
N PRO A 71 16.82 4.19 3.20
CA PRO A 71 15.49 3.63 3.20
C PRO A 71 14.63 4.23 2.07
N THR A 72 13.99 3.37 1.29
CA THR A 72 13.14 3.76 0.15
C THR A 72 11.67 3.57 0.49
N LEU A 73 10.83 4.54 0.12
CA LEU A 73 9.38 4.43 0.30
C LEU A 73 8.78 3.50 -0.76
N LEU A 74 8.24 2.36 -0.33
CA LEU A 74 7.56 1.43 -1.23
C LEU A 74 6.12 1.86 -1.48
N GLY A 75 5.42 2.26 -0.43
CA GLY A 75 3.97 2.46 -0.51
C GLY A 75 3.32 2.67 0.85
N HIS A 76 2.02 2.39 0.92
CA HIS A 76 1.26 2.41 2.16
C HIS A 76 0.14 1.38 2.16
N LEU A 77 -0.35 1.05 3.34
CA LEU A 77 -1.58 0.29 3.54
C LEU A 77 -2.69 1.20 4.07
N SER A 78 -3.90 0.95 3.61
CA SER A 78 -5.15 1.45 4.22
C SER A 78 -5.97 0.29 4.76
N GLY A 79 -6.96 0.55 5.60
CA GLY A 79 -7.92 -0.50 6.01
C GLY A 79 -7.44 -1.49 7.07
N VAL A 80 -6.21 -1.35 7.58
CA VAL A 80 -5.59 -2.28 8.57
C VAL A 80 -6.43 -2.45 9.85
N VAL A 81 -7.26 -1.47 10.19
CA VAL A 81 -8.18 -1.53 11.35
C VAL A 81 -9.24 -2.64 11.23
N ASN A 82 -9.59 -3.07 10.02
CA ASN A 82 -10.59 -4.11 9.78
C ASN A 82 -9.98 -5.48 9.47
N ASP A 83 -8.67 -5.68 9.72
CA ASP A 83 -7.90 -6.88 9.35
C ASP A 83 -7.91 -7.22 7.85
N VAL A 84 -8.32 -6.27 7.01
CA VAL A 84 -8.29 -6.39 5.54
C VAL A 84 -7.53 -5.18 5.00
N PRO A 85 -6.19 -5.23 4.99
CA PRO A 85 -5.39 -4.15 4.45
C PRO A 85 -5.54 -4.06 2.93
N ASP A 86 -5.63 -2.84 2.41
CA ASP A 86 -5.44 -2.56 0.99
C ASP A 86 -4.03 -2.03 0.78
N LEU A 87 -3.19 -2.77 0.05
CA LEU A 87 -1.84 -2.36 -0.31
C LEU A 87 -1.83 -1.38 -1.50
N TRP A 88 -1.18 -0.23 -1.30
CA TRP A 88 -0.95 0.78 -2.33
C TRP A 88 0.54 0.99 -2.54
N ILE A 89 1.00 0.80 -3.78
CA ILE A 89 2.41 0.92 -4.13
C ILE A 89 2.66 2.30 -4.75
N CYS A 90 3.61 3.05 -4.19
CA CYS A 90 4.04 4.36 -4.69
C CYS A 90 5.26 4.25 -5.61
N ASP A 91 6.18 3.33 -5.30
CA ASP A 91 7.39 3.12 -6.09
C ASP A 91 7.14 2.15 -7.24
N HIS A 92 7.32 2.62 -8.47
CA HIS A 92 7.10 1.82 -9.67
C HIS A 92 8.24 0.84 -9.94
N GLU A 93 9.45 1.10 -9.42
CA GLU A 93 10.59 0.20 -9.61
C GLU A 93 10.42 -1.09 -8.79
N SER A 94 9.76 -0.99 -7.63
CA SER A 94 9.43 -2.13 -6.78
C SER A 94 8.23 -2.96 -7.25
N TRP A 95 7.46 -2.51 -8.25
CA TRP A 95 6.27 -3.24 -8.74
C TRP A 95 6.54 -4.68 -9.16
N PRO A 96 7.57 -4.99 -9.97
CA PRO A 96 7.81 -6.36 -10.41
C PRO A 96 8.11 -7.31 -9.25
N TRP A 97 8.76 -6.82 -8.20
CA TRP A 97 9.06 -7.59 -6.99
C TRP A 97 7.79 -7.79 -6.15
N ILE A 98 7.06 -6.72 -5.81
CA ILE A 98 5.85 -6.81 -4.97
C ILE A 98 4.78 -7.70 -5.60
N LEU A 99 4.62 -7.62 -6.92
CA LEU A 99 3.64 -8.42 -7.66
C LEU A 99 4.12 -9.85 -7.97
N SER A 100 5.32 -10.22 -7.55
CA SER A 100 5.83 -11.58 -7.76
C SER A 100 5.42 -12.51 -6.62
N GLY A 101 4.89 -13.68 -7.00
CA GLY A 101 4.49 -14.71 -6.05
C GLY A 101 3.45 -14.22 -5.05
N ASP A 102 3.77 -14.42 -3.78
CA ASP A 102 2.96 -14.15 -2.59
C ASP A 102 3.49 -12.95 -1.77
N ILE A 103 4.37 -12.13 -2.35
CA ILE A 103 5.01 -11.02 -1.63
C ILE A 103 3.99 -9.98 -1.15
N ALA A 104 3.02 -9.61 -1.98
CA ALA A 104 1.95 -8.69 -1.59
C ALA A 104 1.18 -9.22 -0.35
N ASP A 105 0.81 -10.51 -0.37
CA ASP A 105 0.12 -11.17 0.74
C ASP A 105 1.00 -11.17 2.01
N GLN A 106 2.29 -11.47 1.88
CA GLN A 106 3.24 -11.41 3.01
C GLN A 106 3.39 -10.00 3.60
N ILE A 107 3.38 -8.96 2.77
CA ILE A 107 3.41 -7.55 3.21
C ILE A 107 2.13 -7.22 3.99
N GLU A 108 0.98 -7.63 3.48
CA GLU A 108 -0.32 -7.41 4.12
C GLU A 108 -0.41 -8.12 5.48
N GLU A 109 -0.03 -9.39 5.56
CA GLU A 109 0.02 -10.17 6.81
C GLU A 109 0.99 -9.55 7.82
N ALA A 110 2.18 -9.14 7.37
CA ALA A 110 3.16 -8.49 8.22
C ALA A 110 2.65 -7.16 8.78
N ALA A 111 1.97 -6.36 7.95
CA ALA A 111 1.39 -5.09 8.38
C ALA A 111 0.30 -5.27 9.44
N VAL A 112 -0.60 -6.23 9.26
CA VAL A 112 -1.65 -6.55 10.25
C VAL A 112 -1.01 -6.98 11.56
N ARG A 113 0.01 -7.86 11.51
CA ARG A 113 0.74 -8.29 12.71
C ARG A 113 1.38 -7.12 13.45
N VAL A 114 2.15 -6.28 12.75
CA VAL A 114 2.82 -5.12 13.35
C VAL A 114 1.81 -4.14 13.95
N TRP A 115 0.68 -3.92 13.28
CA TRP A 115 -0.39 -3.07 13.81
C TRP A 115 -1.01 -3.65 15.09
N GLN A 116 -1.31 -4.94 15.12
CA GLN A 116 -1.87 -5.60 16.30
C GLN A 116 -0.89 -5.61 17.48
N GLU A 117 0.42 -5.79 17.22
CA GLU A 117 1.46 -5.67 18.25
C GLU A 117 1.52 -4.25 18.80
N CYS A 118 1.53 -3.24 17.94
CA CYS A 118 1.51 -1.84 18.34
C CYS A 118 0.27 -1.49 19.18
N LEU A 119 -0.90 -2.02 18.83
CA LEU A 119 -2.13 -1.87 19.62
C LEU A 119 -2.00 -2.49 21.00
N ARG A 120 -1.48 -3.72 21.11
CA ARG A 120 -1.27 -4.38 22.41
C ARG A 120 -0.34 -3.58 23.32
N ASP A 121 0.74 -3.05 22.78
CA ASP A 121 1.69 -2.22 23.54
C ASP A 121 1.06 -0.90 24.01
N CYS A 122 0.09 -0.37 23.26
CA CYS A 122 -0.63 0.85 23.61
C CYS A 122 -1.78 0.60 24.60
N ASP A 123 -2.46 -0.54 24.50
CA ASP A 123 -3.65 -0.86 25.30
C ASP A 123 -3.35 -1.47 26.67
N GLY A 124 -2.19 -2.10 26.87
CA GLY A 124 -1.69 -2.56 28.17
C GLY A 124 -2.51 -3.67 28.84
#